data_AF-A0A1V1TF37-F1
#
_entry.id   AF-A0A1V1TF37-F1
#
_cell.length_a   1.000
_cell.length_b   1.000
_cell.length_c   1.000
_cell.angle_alpha   90.00
_cell.angle_beta   90.00
_cell.angle_gamma   90.00
#
_symmetry.space_group_name_H-M   'P 1'
#
loop_
_entity.id
_entity.type
_entity.pdbx_description
1 polymer ?
#
loop_
_entity_poly.entity_id
_entity_poly.type
_entity_poly.pdbx_seq_one_letter_code
_entity_poly.pdbx_strand_id
1 'polypeptide(L)'
;MVLSIPLIAAVLVLMSNPRKPLTGKGEVTPDDRDLSWCLDSLQGFCRPEPPSHGTRDLSWSIGTYEDCWIYLSFITTCYRFRGGKDDDDDDADAQEKLDSSPDGLLCERDRFTLPGIGTFTEERMLLIARVATGCDAPVGPLPAAVGIFISDMEYKRGYQNAASTDEGGGPPDECGGLVVLREMMLYQLDQWRVNWLHTLDQVEIYMLTVAGSGGNRAEKRRDLAAAKQLLLMLGGKMDAERMALSQMHRELERVYPESHAGRFSASAREWILKEWCRLRAYSSTIRNGFLYRIEEIGKDTEKAFLAYEGCRDGEGGTRGYGAE
;
A
#
# COMPACT_ATOMS: atom_id res chain seq x y z
N MET A 1 -4.26 -15.44 -1.41
CA MET A 1 -2.83 -15.85 -1.27
C MET A 1 -2.69 -16.89 -0.16
N VAL A 2 -1.99 -18.00 -0.40
CA VAL A 2 -1.67 -19.02 0.62
C VAL A 2 -0.18 -18.96 0.93
N LEU A 3 0.20 -18.55 2.14
CA LEU A 3 1.60 -18.66 2.58
C LEU A 3 1.90 -20.11 2.94
N SER A 4 3.03 -20.62 2.46
CA SER A 4 3.44 -21.99 2.79
C SER A 4 3.83 -22.10 4.26
N ILE A 5 3.56 -23.26 4.88
CA ILE A 5 3.94 -23.54 6.27
C ILE A 5 5.45 -23.28 6.53
N PRO A 6 6.38 -23.66 5.64
CA PRO A 6 7.79 -23.33 5.80
C PRO A 6 8.09 -21.83 5.84
N LEU A 7 7.39 -21.03 5.04
CA LEU A 7 7.55 -19.58 5.04
C LEU A 7 7.03 -18.96 6.34
N ILE A 8 5.85 -19.39 6.82
CA ILE A 8 5.31 -18.96 8.11
C ILE A 8 6.28 -19.33 9.24
N ALA A 9 6.79 -20.56 9.26
CA ALA A 9 7.76 -21.00 10.25
C ALA A 9 9.06 -20.16 10.22
N ALA A 10 9.59 -19.87 9.02
CA ALA A 10 10.76 -19.03 8.87
C ALA A 10 10.52 -17.59 9.37
N VAL A 11 9.36 -17.01 9.04
CA VAL A 11 8.95 -15.69 9.55
C VAL A 11 8.91 -15.71 11.08
N LEU A 12 8.22 -16.67 11.68
CA LEU A 12 8.08 -16.75 13.14
C LEU A 12 9.44 -16.93 13.83
N VAL A 13 10.33 -17.78 13.30
CA VAL A 13 11.68 -17.97 13.84
C VAL A 13 12.48 -16.66 13.79
N LEU A 14 12.45 -15.97 12.65
CA LEU A 14 13.17 -14.70 12.46
C LEU A 14 12.63 -13.58 13.36
N MET A 15 11.32 -13.59 13.59
CA MET A 15 10.61 -12.58 14.38
C MET A 15 10.56 -12.91 15.88
N SER A 16 10.94 -14.13 16.29
CA SER A 16 11.04 -14.57 17.69
C SER A 16 12.22 -13.91 18.42
N ASN A 17 11.98 -13.34 19.60
CA ASN A 17 12.98 -12.60 20.34
C ASN A 17 14.18 -13.50 20.73
N PRO A 18 15.40 -13.22 20.23
CA PRO A 18 16.54 -14.12 20.38
C PRO A 18 17.10 -14.15 21.80
N ARG A 19 16.70 -13.21 22.67
CA ARG A 19 17.14 -13.15 24.07
C ARG A 19 16.17 -13.83 25.04
N LYS A 20 14.99 -14.25 24.59
CA LYS A 20 14.07 -15.02 25.44
C LYS A 20 14.67 -16.40 25.70
N PRO A 21 14.90 -16.80 26.96
CA PRO A 21 15.39 -18.13 27.26
C PRO A 21 14.36 -19.16 26.80
N LEU A 22 14.79 -20.10 25.96
CA LEU A 22 14.05 -21.34 25.75
C LEU A 22 14.00 -22.02 27.11
N THR A 23 12.86 -22.00 27.80
CA THR A 23 12.79 -22.60 29.13
C THR A 23 13.24 -24.05 29.04
N GLY A 24 14.10 -24.46 29.98
CA GLY A 24 14.87 -25.70 29.92
C GLY A 24 13.97 -26.93 30.01
N LYS A 25 13.38 -27.30 28.87
CA LYS A 25 12.68 -28.55 28.55
C LYS A 25 12.14 -28.58 27.11
N GLY A 26 12.55 -27.66 26.23
CA GLY A 26 11.99 -27.57 24.87
C GLY A 26 10.53 -27.10 24.85
N GLU A 27 9.99 -26.66 25.98
CA GLU A 27 8.69 -26.01 26.05
C GLU A 27 8.87 -24.52 25.78
N VAL A 28 8.39 -24.09 24.62
CA VAL A 28 8.08 -22.69 24.33
C VAL A 28 6.93 -22.33 25.26
N THR A 29 7.22 -21.74 26.42
CA THR A 29 6.17 -21.23 27.30
C THR A 29 5.54 -20.01 26.64
N PRO A 30 4.24 -20.03 26.35
CA PRO A 30 3.54 -19.03 25.57
C PRO A 30 3.21 -17.82 26.44
N ASP A 31 4.22 -17.11 26.96
CA ASP A 31 4.08 -15.66 27.14
C ASP A 31 4.25 -14.99 25.76
N ASP A 32 3.45 -15.50 24.83
CA ASP A 32 3.58 -15.56 23.36
C ASP A 32 3.21 -14.23 22.70
N ARG A 33 3.20 -13.13 23.44
CA ARG A 33 2.81 -11.83 22.90
C ARG A 33 3.72 -11.45 21.71
N ASP A 34 5.01 -11.73 21.81
CA ASP A 34 6.04 -11.52 20.77
C ASP A 34 5.82 -12.30 19.47
N LEU A 35 5.05 -13.39 19.48
CA LEU A 35 4.69 -14.11 18.25
C LEU A 35 3.24 -13.86 17.85
N SER A 36 2.36 -13.58 18.82
CA SER A 36 0.95 -13.27 18.60
C SER A 36 0.78 -12.06 17.69
N TRP A 37 1.58 -10.99 17.84
CA TRP A 37 1.48 -9.83 16.96
C TRP A 37 1.90 -10.16 15.51
N CYS A 38 2.90 -11.03 15.35
CA CYS A 38 3.39 -11.46 14.04
C CYS A 38 2.34 -12.36 13.36
N LEU A 39 1.74 -13.28 14.12
CA LEU A 39 0.64 -14.13 13.67
C LEU A 39 -0.62 -13.32 13.34
N ASP A 40 -1.00 -12.35 14.18
CA ASP A 40 -2.11 -11.43 13.93
C ASP A 40 -1.89 -10.63 12.63
N SER A 41 -0.65 -10.19 12.39
CA SER A 41 -0.27 -9.45 11.18
C SER A 41 -0.28 -10.33 9.93
N LEU A 42 0.27 -11.55 10.02
CA LEU A 42 0.19 -12.55 8.95
C LEU A 42 -1.27 -12.95 8.68
N GLN A 43 -2.09 -13.08 9.72
CA GLN A 43 -3.51 -13.34 9.58
C GLN A 43 -4.21 -12.17 8.88
N GLY A 44 -3.94 -10.93 9.28
CA GLY A 44 -4.46 -9.74 8.62
C GLY A 44 -4.11 -9.71 7.14
N PHE A 45 -2.88 -10.07 6.79
CA PHE A 45 -2.41 -10.14 5.41
C PHE A 45 -2.96 -11.32 4.60
N CYS A 46 -3.16 -12.48 5.22
CA CYS A 46 -3.72 -13.65 4.53
C CYS A 46 -5.24 -13.60 4.40
N ARG A 47 -5.93 -12.78 5.20
CA ARG A 47 -7.40 -12.69 5.16
C ARG A 47 -7.86 -12.16 3.80
N PRO A 48 -8.78 -12.85 3.10
CA PRO A 48 -9.39 -12.32 1.89
C PRO A 48 -10.31 -11.12 2.20
N GLU A 49 -10.81 -11.03 3.43
CA GLU A 49 -11.73 -9.98 3.86
C GLU A 49 -11.20 -9.22 5.09
N PRO A 50 -11.28 -7.87 5.11
CA PRO A 50 -11.10 -7.13 6.36
C PRO A 50 -12.02 -7.67 7.47
N PRO A 51 -11.64 -7.59 8.75
CA PRO A 51 -12.48 -8.08 9.84
C PRO A 51 -13.91 -7.50 9.78
N SER A 52 -14.92 -8.37 9.69
CA SER A 52 -16.31 -8.00 9.85
C SER A 52 -16.55 -7.63 11.31
N HIS A 53 -16.84 -6.35 11.57
CA HIS A 53 -17.15 -5.80 12.89
C HIS A 53 -16.20 -6.25 14.03
N GLY A 54 -15.06 -5.58 14.16
CA GLY A 54 -14.16 -5.67 15.31
C GLY A 54 -13.23 -4.46 15.33
N THR A 55 -12.92 -3.93 16.52
CA THR A 55 -12.23 -2.66 16.75
C THR A 55 -10.74 -2.64 16.40
N ARG A 56 -10.17 -3.73 15.92
CA ARG A 56 -8.72 -3.85 15.66
C ARG A 56 -8.43 -3.81 14.17
N ASP A 57 -7.91 -2.68 13.72
CA ASP A 57 -7.32 -2.53 12.39
C ASP A 57 -6.03 -3.37 12.33
N LEU A 58 -6.05 -4.44 11.53
CA LEU A 58 -4.90 -5.34 11.35
C LEU A 58 -3.97 -4.87 10.22
N SER A 59 -4.27 -3.73 9.59
CA SER A 59 -3.44 -3.17 8.52
C SER A 59 -2.09 -2.65 9.03
N TRP A 60 -1.96 -2.39 10.33
CA TRP A 60 -0.68 -2.06 10.93
C TRP A 60 -0.64 -2.41 12.42
N SER A 61 0.57 -2.62 12.92
CA SER A 61 0.84 -2.64 14.34
C SER A 61 2.22 -2.06 14.60
N ILE A 62 2.35 -1.28 15.68
CA ILE A 62 3.65 -0.82 16.14
C ILE A 62 3.71 -1.01 17.65
N GLY A 63 4.79 -1.61 18.11
CA GLY A 63 4.90 -2.06 19.48
C GLY A 63 6.33 -2.02 19.97
N THR A 64 6.43 -1.87 21.28
CA THR A 64 7.67 -2.02 22.05
C THR A 64 7.34 -3.02 23.15
N TYR A 65 8.15 -4.06 23.28
CA TYR A 65 7.98 -5.03 24.37
C TYR A 65 8.82 -4.62 25.57
N GLU A 66 8.81 -5.41 26.64
CA GLU A 66 9.59 -5.13 27.86
C GLU A 66 11.11 -5.09 27.61
N ASP A 67 11.55 -5.41 26.39
CA ASP A 67 12.93 -5.54 25.95
C ASP A 67 13.32 -4.38 25.00
N CYS A 68 14.61 -4.24 24.71
CA CYS A 68 15.20 -3.23 23.82
C CYS A 68 14.86 -3.43 22.32
N TRP A 69 13.62 -3.79 22.00
CA TRP A 69 13.17 -4.14 20.65
C TRP A 69 11.89 -3.41 20.25
N ILE A 70 11.87 -2.99 19.00
CA ILE A 70 10.73 -2.36 18.32
C ILE A 70 10.20 -3.35 17.31
N TYR A 71 8.88 -3.46 17.25
CA TYR A 71 8.17 -4.36 16.35
C TYR A 71 7.20 -3.55 15.51
N LEU A 72 7.16 -3.86 14.23
CA LEU A 72 6.39 -3.14 13.23
C LEU A 72 5.74 -4.15 12.28
N SER A 73 4.44 -4.00 12.04
CA SER A 73 3.82 -4.50 10.83
C SER A 73 3.08 -3.39 10.11
N PHE A 74 3.14 -3.40 8.79
CA PHE A 74 2.42 -2.46 7.95
C PHE A 74 2.02 -3.11 6.63
N ILE A 75 0.73 -3.14 6.36
CA ILE A 75 0.12 -3.60 5.12
C ILE A 75 -0.24 -2.35 4.31
N THR A 76 0.41 -2.20 3.17
CA THR A 76 0.01 -1.23 2.14
C THR A 76 -0.74 -1.95 1.02
N THR A 77 -1.67 -1.25 0.40
CA THR A 77 -2.50 -1.78 -0.68
C THR A 77 -2.36 -0.96 -1.96
N CYS A 78 -2.47 -1.63 -3.09
CA CYS A 78 -2.60 -1.01 -4.40
C CYS A 78 -3.55 -1.86 -5.25
N TYR A 79 -3.94 -1.38 -6.44
CA TYR A 79 -4.84 -2.12 -7.31
C TYR A 79 -4.16 -2.46 -8.62
N ARG A 80 -3.93 -3.74 -8.90
CA ARG A 80 -3.36 -4.16 -10.19
C ARG A 80 -4.49 -4.44 -11.16
N PHE A 81 -4.30 -3.94 -12.38
CA PHE A 81 -5.15 -4.31 -13.49
C PHE A 81 -4.83 -5.75 -13.97
N ARG A 82 -5.85 -6.61 -14.02
CA ARG A 82 -5.80 -7.91 -14.70
C ARG A 82 -6.62 -7.79 -15.99
N GLY A 83 -5.95 -7.89 -17.13
CA GLY A 83 -6.63 -7.95 -18.42
C GLY A 83 -7.36 -9.28 -18.55
N GLY A 84 -8.66 -9.24 -18.87
CA GLY A 84 -9.57 -10.41 -18.89
C GLY A 84 -9.29 -11.42 -20.00
N LYS A 85 -8.11 -12.04 -19.98
CA LYS A 85 -7.69 -13.10 -20.90
C LYS A 85 -7.17 -14.35 -20.22
N ASP A 86 -7.09 -14.36 -18.89
CA ASP A 86 -6.84 -15.59 -18.15
C ASP A 86 -8.21 -16.20 -17.84
N ASP A 87 -8.47 -17.38 -18.41
CA ASP A 87 -9.73 -18.13 -18.39
C ASP A 87 -10.17 -18.56 -16.96
N ASP A 88 -10.48 -17.60 -16.10
CA ASP A 88 -11.12 -17.85 -14.80
C ASP A 88 -12.64 -17.58 -14.94
N ASP A 89 -13.47 -18.57 -14.59
CA ASP A 89 -14.94 -18.50 -14.61
C ASP A 89 -15.51 -17.26 -13.85
N ASP A 90 -14.71 -16.64 -12.99
CA ASP A 90 -15.02 -15.42 -12.23
C ASP A 90 -15.24 -14.17 -13.12
N ASP A 91 -14.64 -14.09 -14.31
CA ASP A 91 -14.76 -12.91 -15.19
C ASP A 91 -16.12 -12.86 -15.91
N ALA A 92 -16.77 -14.01 -16.15
CA ALA A 92 -18.09 -14.07 -16.76
C ALA A 92 -19.19 -13.56 -15.81
N ASP A 93 -19.15 -13.98 -14.55
CA ASP A 93 -20.06 -13.52 -13.49
C ASP A 93 -19.85 -12.02 -13.19
N ALA A 94 -18.60 -11.55 -13.21
CA ALA A 94 -18.29 -10.13 -13.04
C ALA A 94 -18.83 -9.28 -14.19
N GLN A 95 -18.77 -9.78 -15.44
CA GLN A 95 -19.32 -9.09 -16.60
C GLN A 95 -20.86 -9.04 -16.56
N GLU A 96 -21.54 -10.12 -16.19
CA GLU A 96 -23.00 -10.11 -16.03
C GLU A 96 -23.45 -9.10 -14.97
N LYS A 97 -22.76 -9.05 -13.82
CA LYS A 97 -23.01 -8.05 -12.78
C LYS A 97 -22.72 -6.63 -13.27
N LEU A 98 -21.66 -6.43 -14.05
CA LEU A 98 -21.31 -5.13 -14.62
C LEU A 98 -22.35 -4.65 -15.62
N ASP A 99 -22.87 -5.53 -16.47
CA ASP A 99 -23.94 -5.22 -17.44
C ASP A 99 -25.24 -4.78 -16.74
N SER A 100 -25.45 -5.26 -15.50
CA SER A 100 -26.54 -4.84 -14.63
C SER A 100 -26.26 -3.56 -13.82
N SER A 101 -25.02 -3.04 -13.83
CA SER A 101 -24.63 -1.85 -13.09
C SER A 101 -25.08 -0.56 -13.80
N PRO A 102 -25.94 0.27 -13.19
CA PRO A 102 -26.43 1.50 -13.82
C PRO A 102 -25.31 2.54 -14.03
N ASP A 103 -24.25 2.47 -13.23
CA ASP A 103 -23.17 3.46 -13.21
C ASP A 103 -22.00 3.07 -14.13
N GLY A 104 -22.04 1.89 -14.76
CA GLY A 104 -20.96 1.39 -15.61
C GLY A 104 -19.68 1.05 -14.82
N LEU A 105 -19.80 0.84 -13.51
CA LEU A 105 -18.73 0.46 -12.61
C LEU A 105 -19.24 -0.63 -11.68
N LEU A 106 -18.54 -1.75 -11.60
CA LEU A 106 -18.79 -2.76 -10.57
C LEU A 106 -17.75 -2.55 -9.46
N CYS A 107 -18.22 -2.18 -8.29
CA CYS A 107 -17.39 -2.04 -7.09
C CYS A 107 -17.69 -3.21 -6.16
N GLU A 108 -16.75 -4.12 -6.04
CA GLU A 108 -16.75 -5.12 -4.98
C GLU A 108 -15.68 -4.75 -3.95
N ARG A 109 -15.56 -5.55 -2.89
CA ARG A 109 -14.80 -5.16 -1.69
C ARG A 109 -13.30 -4.94 -1.94
N ASP A 110 -12.74 -5.78 -2.80
CA ASP A 110 -11.32 -5.88 -3.16
C ASP A 110 -11.09 -5.71 -4.66
N ARG A 111 -12.13 -5.41 -5.44
CA ARG A 111 -12.00 -5.27 -6.90
C ARG A 111 -12.93 -4.23 -7.50
N PHE A 112 -12.45 -3.61 -8.56
CA PHE A 112 -13.21 -2.68 -9.39
C PHE A 112 -13.18 -3.15 -10.83
N THR A 113 -14.35 -3.28 -11.47
CA THR A 113 -14.42 -3.70 -12.87
C THR A 113 -14.97 -2.58 -13.73
N LEU A 114 -14.25 -2.28 -14.82
CA LEU A 114 -14.63 -1.30 -15.83
C LEU A 114 -15.00 -1.98 -17.15
N PRO A 115 -15.99 -1.45 -17.90
CA PRO A 115 -16.43 -2.02 -19.18
C PRO A 115 -15.30 -2.12 -20.20
N GLY A 116 -15.16 -3.28 -20.83
CA GLY A 116 -14.27 -3.49 -21.99
C GLY A 116 -12.77 -3.48 -21.69
N ILE A 117 -12.37 -3.35 -20.43
CA ILE A 117 -10.96 -3.35 -20.01
C ILE A 117 -10.67 -4.48 -19.04
N GLY A 118 -11.51 -4.70 -18.03
CA GLY A 118 -11.34 -5.78 -17.08
C GLY A 118 -11.28 -5.29 -15.64
N THR A 119 -10.68 -6.09 -14.78
CA THR A 119 -10.82 -5.96 -13.33
C THR A 119 -9.52 -5.49 -12.69
N PHE A 120 -9.63 -4.45 -11.88
CA PHE A 120 -8.60 -4.00 -10.95
C PHE A 120 -8.78 -4.78 -9.66
N THR A 121 -7.80 -5.60 -9.30
CA THR A 121 -7.80 -6.40 -8.07
C THR A 121 -6.86 -5.78 -7.04
N GLU A 122 -7.30 -5.74 -5.78
CA GLU A 122 -6.48 -5.32 -4.65
C GLU A 122 -5.26 -6.23 -4.50
N GLU A 123 -4.13 -5.61 -4.25
CA GLU A 123 -2.85 -6.26 -3.99
C GLU A 123 -2.21 -5.65 -2.78
N ARG A 124 -1.62 -6.52 -1.96
CA ARG A 124 -1.16 -6.13 -0.64
C ARG A 124 0.33 -6.37 -0.54
N MET A 125 0.99 -5.47 0.17
CA MET A 125 2.39 -5.57 0.56
C MET A 125 2.47 -5.47 2.07
N LEU A 126 2.96 -6.53 2.71
CA LEU A 126 3.22 -6.59 4.13
C LEU A 126 4.70 -6.39 4.39
N LEU A 127 5.02 -5.39 5.20
CA LEU A 127 6.27 -5.30 5.93
C LEU A 127 6.04 -5.83 7.34
N ILE A 128 6.88 -6.77 7.76
CA ILE A 128 7.05 -7.16 9.16
C ILE A 128 8.51 -6.88 9.51
N ALA A 129 8.76 -6.09 10.56
CA ALA A 129 10.11 -5.77 11.00
C ALA A 129 10.24 -5.80 12.52
N ARG A 130 11.43 -6.19 12.99
CA ARG A 130 11.86 -6.12 14.37
C ARG A 130 13.26 -5.56 14.45
N VAL A 131 13.47 -4.59 15.33
CA VAL A 131 14.69 -3.81 15.40
C VAL A 131 15.17 -3.64 16.83
N ALA A 132 16.46 -3.89 17.06
CA ALA A 132 17.09 -3.73 18.36
C ALA A 132 17.46 -2.26 18.60
N THR A 133 17.38 -1.85 19.85
CA THR A 133 17.70 -0.51 20.33
C THR A 133 18.73 -0.64 21.45
N GLY A 134 19.70 0.26 21.52
CA GLY A 134 20.99 -0.01 22.18
C GLY A 134 21.05 -0.10 23.72
N CYS A 135 19.93 -0.12 24.45
CA CYS A 135 19.99 -0.12 25.91
C CYS A 135 20.22 -1.54 26.48
N ASP A 136 21.30 -1.67 27.26
CA ASP A 136 21.68 -2.74 28.20
C ASP A 136 22.49 -3.95 27.73
N ALA A 137 22.98 -4.01 26.48
CA ALA A 137 24.08 -4.92 26.17
C ALA A 137 24.83 -4.48 24.92
N PRO A 138 26.16 -4.67 24.82
CA PRO A 138 26.86 -4.58 23.55
C PRO A 138 26.15 -5.55 22.61
N VAL A 139 25.46 -4.99 21.61
CA VAL A 139 24.83 -5.78 20.57
C VAL A 139 25.99 -6.51 19.90
N GLY A 140 26.15 -7.80 20.21
CA GLY A 140 27.11 -8.65 19.53
C GLY A 140 26.86 -8.62 18.01
N PRO A 141 27.74 -9.22 17.20
CA PRO A 141 27.75 -9.08 15.74
C PRO A 141 26.53 -9.68 14.97
N LEU A 142 25.43 -10.02 15.65
CA LEU A 142 24.20 -10.56 15.07
C LEU A 142 23.15 -9.45 14.84
N PRO A 143 22.33 -9.54 13.79
CA PRO A 143 21.77 -8.37 13.12
C PRO A 143 20.81 -7.60 14.01
N ALA A 144 21.13 -6.32 14.26
CA ALA A 144 20.33 -5.38 15.05
C ALA A 144 19.00 -4.96 14.37
N ALA A 145 18.60 -5.64 13.30
CA ALA A 145 17.32 -5.50 12.62
C ALA A 145 17.04 -6.75 11.78
N VAL A 146 15.80 -7.22 11.81
CA VAL A 146 15.28 -8.26 10.93
C VAL A 146 13.98 -7.74 10.35
N GLY A 147 13.81 -7.86 9.04
CA GLY A 147 12.54 -7.53 8.45
C GLY A 147 12.29 -8.27 7.15
N ILE A 148 11.01 -8.49 6.88
CA ILE A 148 10.49 -9.38 5.86
C ILE A 148 9.43 -8.61 5.09
N PHE A 149 9.56 -8.65 3.77
CA PHE A 149 8.55 -8.18 2.85
C PHE A 149 7.82 -9.38 2.26
N ILE A 150 6.50 -9.37 2.38
CA ILE A 150 5.62 -10.33 1.73
C ILE A 150 4.69 -9.53 0.83
N SER A 151 4.49 -9.98 -0.40
CA SER A 151 3.67 -9.27 -1.38
C SER A 151 2.82 -10.26 -2.14
N ASP A 152 1.60 -9.85 -2.47
CA ASP A 152 0.78 -10.53 -3.49
C ASP A 152 1.41 -10.36 -4.90
N MET A 153 2.42 -9.50 -5.05
CA MET A 153 3.15 -9.24 -6.29
C MET A 153 4.36 -10.20 -6.48
N GLU A 154 4.68 -10.54 -7.73
CA GLU A 154 5.95 -11.21 -8.05
C GLU A 154 7.14 -10.39 -7.53
N TYR A 155 7.97 -11.02 -6.70
CA TYR A 155 9.11 -10.39 -6.05
C TYR A 155 10.14 -9.91 -7.09
N LYS A 156 10.17 -8.60 -7.39
CA LYS A 156 11.29 -7.98 -8.11
C LYS A 156 12.36 -7.56 -7.11
N ARG A 157 13.45 -8.32 -7.09
CA ARG A 157 14.64 -8.08 -6.26
C ARG A 157 15.25 -6.72 -6.63
N GLY A 158 15.03 -5.70 -5.81
CA GLY A 158 15.47 -4.33 -6.09
C GLY A 158 15.95 -3.53 -4.89
N TYR A 159 16.26 -4.19 -3.76
CA TYR A 159 16.80 -3.48 -2.61
C TYR A 159 18.33 -3.57 -2.60
N GLN A 160 18.98 -2.46 -2.95
CA GLN A 160 20.38 -2.21 -2.62
C GLN A 160 20.41 -1.05 -1.61
N ASN A 161 20.93 -1.34 -0.43
CA ASN A 161 21.21 -0.34 0.61
C ASN A 161 22.14 0.74 0.03
N ALA A 162 21.63 1.94 -0.18
CA ALA A 162 22.44 3.14 -0.18
C ALA A 162 22.04 3.92 1.07
N ALA A 163 22.75 3.68 2.17
CA ALA A 163 22.66 4.57 3.32
C ALA A 163 23.16 5.95 2.88
N SER A 164 22.24 6.87 2.60
CA SER A 164 22.56 8.29 2.46
C SER A 164 22.00 9.03 3.69
N THR A 165 22.88 9.24 4.66
CA THR A 165 22.66 10.22 5.73
C THR A 165 23.66 11.35 5.56
N ASP A 166 23.51 12.12 4.49
CA ASP A 166 24.06 13.46 4.41
C ASP A 166 22.88 14.43 4.56
N GLU A 167 22.52 14.74 5.81
CA GLU A 167 21.96 16.03 6.24
C GLU A 167 21.38 15.94 7.67
N GLY A 168 22.19 16.42 8.61
CA GLY A 168 21.91 16.41 10.05
C GLY A 168 22.71 15.31 10.74
N GLY A 169 23.34 15.65 11.87
CA GLY A 169 24.17 14.73 12.67
C GLY A 169 23.60 13.32 12.68
N GLY A 170 24.47 12.35 12.39
CA GLY A 170 24.10 10.96 12.14
C GLY A 170 23.24 10.35 13.25
N PRO A 171 22.60 9.21 12.97
CA PRO A 171 21.83 8.49 13.98
C PRO A 171 22.68 8.26 15.23
N PRO A 172 22.13 8.44 16.45
CA PRO A 172 22.81 8.00 17.67
C PRO A 172 23.23 6.52 17.54
N ASP A 173 24.37 6.12 18.13
CA ASP A 173 24.90 4.75 17.99
C ASP A 173 23.87 3.67 18.38
N GLU A 174 23.03 3.96 19.36
CA GLU A 174 21.94 3.09 19.83
C GLU A 174 20.74 2.96 18.87
N CYS A 175 20.73 3.73 17.77
CA CYS A 175 19.68 3.76 16.74
C CYS A 175 20.05 3.03 15.44
N GLY A 176 21.18 2.29 15.39
CA GLY A 176 21.63 1.63 14.16
C GLY A 176 20.57 0.71 13.51
N GLY A 177 19.80 -0.03 14.32
CA GLY A 177 18.71 -0.84 13.81
C GLY A 177 17.52 -0.02 13.30
N LEU A 178 17.25 1.14 13.90
CA LEU A 178 16.15 2.04 13.52
C LEU A 178 16.38 2.69 12.16
N VAL A 179 17.64 2.89 11.79
CA VAL A 179 18.01 3.28 10.43
C VAL A 179 17.54 2.23 9.44
N VAL A 180 17.79 0.94 9.71
CA VAL A 180 17.30 -0.15 8.84
C VAL A 180 15.79 -0.14 8.75
N LEU A 181 15.07 0.07 9.86
CA LEU A 181 13.60 0.18 9.84
C LEU A 181 13.11 1.32 8.94
N ARG A 182 13.75 2.49 9.04
CA ARG A 182 13.47 3.65 8.19
C ARG A 182 13.65 3.31 6.72
N GLU A 183 14.78 2.70 6.36
CA GLU A 183 15.05 2.34 4.97
C GLU A 183 14.05 1.30 4.44
N MET A 184 13.63 0.34 5.26
CA MET A 184 12.58 -0.62 4.90
C MET A 184 11.24 0.08 4.66
N MET A 185 10.86 1.01 5.53
CA MET A 185 9.63 1.81 5.36
C MET A 185 9.68 2.66 4.09
N LEU A 186 10.80 3.32 3.81
CA LEU A 186 10.99 4.07 2.57
C LEU A 186 10.84 3.18 1.35
N TYR A 187 11.49 2.01 1.36
CA TYR A 187 11.34 1.04 0.28
C TYR A 187 9.89 0.60 0.08
N GLN A 188 9.14 0.33 1.16
CA GLN A 188 7.72 0.00 1.05
C GLN A 188 6.92 1.12 0.40
N LEU A 189 7.15 2.37 0.83
CA LEU A 189 6.47 3.54 0.28
C LEU A 189 6.83 3.80 -1.18
N ASP A 190 8.07 3.49 -1.59
CA ASP A 190 8.49 3.58 -2.98
C ASP A 190 7.84 2.51 -3.85
N GLN A 191 7.80 1.26 -3.39
CA GLN A 191 7.08 0.20 -4.11
C GLN A 191 5.59 0.52 -4.21
N TRP A 192 4.99 0.98 -3.12
CA TRP A 192 3.62 1.45 -3.08
C TRP A 192 3.36 2.56 -4.11
N ARG A 193 4.24 3.56 -4.17
CA ARG A 193 4.18 4.62 -5.18
C ARG A 193 4.28 4.06 -6.61
N VAL A 194 5.24 3.20 -6.90
CA VAL A 194 5.39 2.64 -8.25
C VAL A 194 4.13 1.90 -8.70
N ASN A 195 3.55 1.10 -7.80
CA ASN A 195 2.37 0.29 -8.12
C ASN A 195 1.13 1.16 -8.36
N TRP A 196 0.93 2.18 -7.51
CA TRP A 196 -0.16 3.13 -7.70
C TRP A 196 -0.03 3.94 -9.00
N LEU A 197 1.19 4.32 -9.39
CA LEU A 197 1.40 5.00 -10.68
C LEU A 197 0.98 4.09 -11.82
N HIS A 198 1.36 2.81 -11.77
CA HIS A 198 0.94 1.83 -12.76
C HIS A 198 -0.59 1.67 -12.81
N THR A 199 -1.27 1.62 -11.65
CA THR A 199 -2.75 1.62 -11.60
C THR A 199 -3.33 2.82 -12.33
N LEU A 200 -2.82 4.03 -12.06
CA LEU A 200 -3.31 5.25 -12.69
C LEU A 200 -3.05 5.29 -14.19
N ASP A 201 -1.88 4.83 -14.64
CA ASP A 201 -1.57 4.74 -16.07
C ASP A 201 -2.57 3.85 -16.81
N GLN A 202 -2.99 2.73 -16.20
CA GLN A 202 -4.02 1.86 -16.81
C GLN A 202 -5.39 2.53 -16.88
N VAL A 203 -5.80 3.27 -15.83
CA VAL A 203 -7.06 4.03 -15.86
C VAL A 203 -7.00 5.16 -16.87
N GLU A 204 -5.87 5.83 -17.03
CA GLU A 204 -5.67 6.86 -18.05
C GLU A 204 -5.77 6.29 -19.47
N ILE A 205 -5.07 5.17 -19.74
CA ILE A 205 -5.15 4.47 -21.03
C ILE A 205 -6.60 4.10 -21.36
N TYR A 206 -7.37 3.65 -20.36
CA TYR A 206 -8.80 3.40 -20.52
C TYR A 206 -9.55 4.65 -20.98
N MET A 207 -9.43 5.72 -20.19
CA MET A 207 -10.19 6.94 -20.38
C MET A 207 -9.87 7.59 -21.73
N LEU A 208 -8.60 7.59 -22.15
CA LEU A 208 -8.19 8.07 -23.47
C LEU A 208 -8.74 7.21 -24.60
N THR A 209 -8.77 5.89 -24.42
CA THR A 209 -9.34 4.95 -25.40
C THR A 209 -10.84 5.15 -25.56
N VAL A 210 -11.59 5.26 -24.46
CA VAL A 210 -13.03 5.55 -24.49
C VAL A 210 -13.31 6.92 -25.10
N ALA A 211 -12.53 7.94 -24.75
CA ALA A 211 -12.67 9.28 -25.31
C ALA A 211 -12.45 9.29 -26.84
N GLY A 212 -11.40 8.61 -27.31
CA GLY A 212 -10.98 8.60 -28.72
C GLY A 212 -11.64 7.56 -29.64
N SER A 213 -12.28 6.53 -29.09
CA SER A 213 -12.91 5.44 -29.88
C SER A 213 -14.13 5.92 -30.70
N GLY A 214 -14.55 5.18 -31.72
CA GLY A 214 -15.88 5.38 -32.32
C GLY A 214 -16.96 4.78 -31.43
N GLY A 215 -18.17 5.35 -31.35
CA GLY A 215 -19.25 4.74 -30.57
C GLY A 215 -20.41 5.66 -30.21
N ASN A 216 -21.32 5.14 -29.38
CA ASN A 216 -22.46 5.88 -28.84
C ASN A 216 -22.00 6.92 -27.80
N ARG A 217 -22.45 8.17 -27.95
CA ARG A 217 -22.10 9.29 -27.06
C ARG A 217 -22.54 9.06 -25.62
N ALA A 218 -23.71 8.44 -25.42
CA ALA A 218 -24.24 8.18 -24.08
C ALA A 218 -23.40 7.14 -23.33
N GLU A 219 -23.03 6.07 -24.04
CA GLU A 219 -22.17 5.00 -23.53
C GLU A 219 -20.80 5.52 -23.12
N LYS A 220 -20.13 6.29 -23.99
CA LYS A 220 -18.85 6.94 -23.64
C LYS A 220 -18.94 7.80 -22.39
N ARG A 221 -19.99 8.61 -22.25
CA ARG A 221 -20.14 9.49 -21.07
C ARG A 221 -20.31 8.68 -19.79
N ARG A 222 -21.06 7.59 -19.83
CA ARG A 222 -21.23 6.67 -18.71
C ARG A 222 -19.89 6.02 -18.34
N ASP A 223 -19.17 5.50 -19.31
CA ASP A 223 -17.89 4.79 -19.09
C ASP A 223 -16.79 5.74 -18.57
N LEU A 224 -16.74 6.98 -19.09
CA LEU A 224 -15.85 8.02 -18.55
C LEU A 224 -16.24 8.47 -17.15
N ALA A 225 -17.54 8.51 -16.82
CA ALA A 225 -18.01 8.81 -15.47
C ALA A 225 -17.63 7.71 -14.49
N ALA A 226 -17.77 6.44 -14.88
CA ALA A 226 -17.32 5.27 -14.13
C ALA A 226 -15.81 5.32 -13.82
N ALA A 227 -14.98 5.63 -14.82
CA ALA A 227 -13.54 5.76 -14.62
C ALA A 227 -13.17 6.92 -13.69
N LYS A 228 -13.86 8.07 -13.80
CA LYS A 228 -13.67 9.19 -12.87
C LYS A 228 -14.07 8.81 -11.43
N GLN A 229 -15.16 8.06 -11.28
CA GLN A 229 -15.58 7.54 -9.98
C GLN A 229 -14.55 6.56 -9.40
N LEU A 230 -13.96 5.69 -10.23
CA LEU A 230 -12.85 4.83 -9.82
C LEU A 230 -11.68 5.67 -9.30
N LEU A 231 -11.22 6.69 -10.04
CA LEU A 231 -10.12 7.57 -9.59
C LEU A 231 -10.40 8.22 -8.22
N LEU A 232 -11.64 8.63 -7.96
CA LEU A 232 -12.04 9.17 -6.65
C LEU A 232 -11.95 8.11 -5.54
N MET A 233 -12.42 6.89 -5.80
CA MET A 233 -12.35 5.80 -4.82
C MET A 233 -10.89 5.40 -4.52
N LEU A 234 -10.05 5.33 -5.56
CA LEU A 234 -8.62 5.08 -5.43
C LEU A 234 -7.95 6.18 -4.58
N GLY A 235 -8.27 7.45 -4.81
CA GLY A 235 -7.81 8.56 -3.97
C GLY A 235 -8.20 8.41 -2.49
N GLY A 236 -9.41 7.94 -2.22
CA GLY A 236 -9.86 7.64 -0.85
C GLY A 236 -9.07 6.52 -0.16
N LYS A 237 -8.73 5.45 -0.90
CA LYS A 237 -7.91 4.33 -0.39
C LYS A 237 -6.51 4.80 -0.01
N MET A 238 -5.90 5.64 -0.86
CA MET A 238 -4.60 6.25 -0.58
C MET A 238 -4.60 7.13 0.67
N ASP A 239 -5.69 7.88 0.88
CA ASP A 239 -5.85 8.70 2.08
C ASP A 239 -5.94 7.86 3.36
N ALA A 240 -6.60 6.70 3.30
CA ALA A 240 -6.66 5.77 4.43
C ALA A 240 -5.26 5.29 4.84
N GLU A 241 -4.41 4.91 3.89
CA GLU A 241 -3.05 4.45 4.18
C GLU A 241 -2.14 5.56 4.73
N ARG A 242 -2.25 6.77 4.20
CA ARG A 242 -1.56 7.94 4.78
C ARG A 242 -2.02 8.21 6.23
N MET A 243 -3.31 8.01 6.49
CA MET A 243 -3.86 8.15 7.84
C MET A 243 -3.33 7.06 8.78
N ALA A 244 -3.12 5.83 8.31
CA ALA A 244 -2.48 4.77 9.08
C ALA A 244 -1.08 5.18 9.57
N LEU A 245 -0.21 5.72 8.69
CA LEU A 245 1.12 6.24 9.10
C LEU A 245 1.04 7.36 10.15
N SER A 246 0.00 8.20 10.06
CA SER A 246 -0.24 9.26 11.04
C SER A 246 -0.74 8.72 12.38
N GLN A 247 -1.52 7.64 12.37
CA GLN A 247 -1.94 6.94 13.60
C GLN A 247 -0.77 6.22 14.25
N MET A 248 0.07 5.53 13.46
CA MET A 248 1.32 4.92 13.94
C MET A 248 2.23 5.93 14.63
N HIS A 249 2.35 7.14 14.07
CA HIS A 249 3.11 8.22 14.71
C HIS A 249 2.55 8.62 16.06
N ARG A 250 1.23 8.77 16.17
CA ARG A 250 0.58 9.12 17.45
C ARG A 250 0.78 8.01 18.48
N GLU A 251 0.72 6.75 18.06
CA GLU A 251 1.02 5.63 18.96
C GLU A 251 2.47 5.63 19.40
N LEU A 252 3.42 5.95 18.50
CA LEU A 252 4.82 6.17 18.89
C LEU A 252 4.94 7.32 19.90
N GLU A 253 4.36 8.49 19.60
CA GLU A 253 4.35 9.66 20.48
C GLU A 253 3.72 9.37 21.85
N ARG A 254 2.70 8.51 21.91
CA ARG A 254 2.03 8.12 23.15
C ARG A 254 2.85 7.13 23.97
N VAL A 255 3.35 6.07 23.32
CA VAL A 255 3.97 4.93 24.00
C VAL A 255 5.43 5.22 24.37
N TYR A 256 6.16 6.00 23.58
CA TYR A 256 7.60 6.23 23.79
C TYR A 256 7.98 7.11 24.98
N PRO A 257 7.28 8.21 25.29
CA PRO A 257 7.64 9.08 26.40
C PRO A 257 7.31 8.50 27.77
N GLU A 258 6.15 7.83 27.91
CA GLU A 258 5.60 7.43 29.21
C GLU A 258 6.00 6.03 29.67
N SER A 259 6.08 5.06 28.76
CA SER A 259 6.28 3.63 29.11
C SER A 259 7.75 3.23 29.32
N HIS A 260 8.68 4.06 28.84
CA HIS A 260 10.08 3.67 28.59
C HIS A 260 11.12 4.66 29.11
N ALA A 261 10.77 5.47 30.11
CA ALA A 261 11.71 6.38 30.76
C ALA A 261 12.98 5.60 31.23
N GLY A 262 14.12 5.85 30.56
CA GLY A 262 15.40 5.17 30.81
C GLY A 262 15.90 4.21 29.72
N ARG A 263 15.07 3.80 28.75
CA ARG A 263 15.42 2.78 27.72
C ARG A 263 15.92 3.34 26.39
N PHE A 264 15.84 4.64 26.21
CA PHE A 264 16.38 5.38 25.08
C PHE A 264 16.92 6.69 25.61
N SER A 265 18.06 7.13 25.10
CA SER A 265 18.52 8.50 25.34
C SER A 265 17.47 9.50 24.85
N ALA A 266 17.48 10.71 25.42
CA ALA A 266 16.63 11.79 24.93
C ALA A 266 16.89 12.07 23.44
N SER A 267 18.16 11.99 23.01
CA SER A 267 18.57 12.15 21.61
C SER A 267 18.02 11.06 20.69
N ALA A 268 17.98 9.80 21.11
CA ALA A 268 17.40 8.72 20.31
C ALA A 268 15.89 8.88 20.14
N ARG A 269 15.17 9.27 21.21
CA ARG A 269 13.73 9.54 21.13
C ARG A 269 13.41 10.68 20.17
N GLU A 270 14.16 11.78 20.26
CA GLU A 270 14.01 12.92 19.34
C GLU A 270 14.28 12.51 17.89
N TRP A 271 15.34 11.73 17.66
CA TRP A 271 15.69 11.25 16.32
C TRP A 271 14.61 10.36 15.72
N ILE A 272 14.06 9.40 16.48
CA ILE A 272 12.97 8.51 16.02
C ILE A 272 11.75 9.30 15.58
N LEU A 273 11.29 10.25 16.42
CA LEU A 273 10.12 11.07 16.12
C LEU A 273 10.37 11.96 14.89
N LYS A 274 11.58 12.49 14.75
CA LYS A 274 11.99 13.27 13.58
C LYS A 274 11.99 12.45 12.29
N GLU A 275 12.52 11.23 12.31
CA GLU A 275 12.49 10.34 11.14
C GLU A 275 11.07 9.92 10.77
N TRP A 276 10.22 9.67 11.77
CA TRP A 276 8.82 9.35 11.49
C TRP A 276 8.06 10.54 10.88
N CYS A 277 8.36 11.77 11.31
CA CYS A 277 7.89 12.97 10.66
C CYS A 277 8.37 13.06 9.19
N ARG A 278 9.61 12.68 8.90
CA ARG A 278 10.15 12.60 7.52
C ARG A 278 9.39 11.56 6.69
N LEU A 279 9.13 10.36 7.21
CA LEU A 279 8.31 9.34 6.54
C LEU A 279 6.89 9.83 6.23
N ARG A 280 6.25 10.52 7.17
CA ARG A 280 4.91 11.11 6.98
C ARG A 280 4.91 12.22 5.92
N ALA A 281 5.94 13.07 5.93
CA ALA A 281 6.11 14.09 4.91
C ALA A 281 6.29 13.45 3.53
N TYR A 282 7.10 12.39 3.43
CA TYR A 282 7.31 11.66 2.18
C TYR A 282 6.02 11.02 1.66
N SER A 283 5.26 10.31 2.51
CA SER A 283 3.94 9.77 2.17
C SER A 283 2.96 10.86 1.71
N SER A 284 3.02 12.05 2.31
CA SER A 284 2.20 13.20 1.90
C SER A 284 2.60 13.73 0.52
N THR A 285 3.91 13.80 0.23
CA THR A 285 4.43 14.16 -1.10
C THR A 285 3.95 13.17 -2.16
N ILE A 286 4.06 11.87 -1.87
CA ILE A 286 3.55 10.80 -2.73
C ILE A 286 2.07 11.03 -3.03
N ARG A 287 1.23 11.15 -1.99
CA ARG A 287 -0.21 11.39 -2.10
C ARG A 287 -0.54 12.64 -2.92
N ASN A 288 0.14 13.74 -2.70
CA ASN A 288 -0.10 14.97 -3.45
C ASN A 288 0.27 14.82 -4.94
N GLY A 289 1.37 14.12 -5.24
CA GLY A 289 1.73 13.78 -6.63
C GLY A 289 0.65 12.94 -7.31
N PHE A 290 0.02 12.02 -6.57
CA PHE A 290 -1.08 11.20 -7.07
C PHE A 290 -2.36 11.99 -7.33
N LEU A 291 -2.77 12.85 -6.40
CA LEU A 291 -3.94 13.70 -6.61
C LEU A 291 -3.75 14.62 -7.81
N TYR A 292 -2.55 15.19 -7.96
CA TYR A 292 -2.19 15.96 -9.14
C TYR A 292 -2.31 15.13 -10.42
N ARG A 293 -1.83 13.88 -10.42
CA ARG A 293 -1.95 12.98 -11.57
C ARG A 293 -3.42 12.65 -11.90
N ILE A 294 -4.26 12.40 -10.90
CA ILE A 294 -5.70 12.17 -11.09
C ILE A 294 -6.36 13.38 -11.77
N GLU A 295 -6.01 14.59 -11.34
CA GLU A 295 -6.51 15.82 -11.96
C GLU A 295 -6.04 15.98 -13.42
N GLU A 296 -4.78 15.66 -13.72
CA GLU A 296 -4.25 15.67 -15.09
C GLU A 296 -5.00 14.70 -16.00
N ILE A 297 -5.17 13.44 -15.57
CA ILE A 297 -5.92 12.41 -16.33
C ILE A 297 -7.33 12.91 -16.65
N GLY A 298 -7.99 13.55 -15.66
CA GLY A 298 -9.31 14.15 -15.85
C GLY A 298 -9.34 15.21 -16.95
N LYS A 299 -8.36 16.13 -16.96
CA LYS A 299 -8.24 17.23 -17.94
C LYS A 299 -7.90 16.72 -19.34
N ASP A 300 -6.94 15.81 -19.45
CA ASP A 300 -6.49 15.27 -20.74
C ASP A 300 -7.59 14.44 -21.42
N THR A 301 -8.34 13.68 -20.63
CA THR A 301 -9.51 12.93 -21.11
C THR A 301 -10.61 13.87 -21.61
N GLU A 302 -10.91 14.94 -20.88
CA GLU A 302 -11.92 15.92 -21.28
C GLU A 302 -11.54 16.61 -22.59
N LYS A 303 -10.27 16.99 -22.73
CA LYS A 303 -9.74 17.56 -23.97
C LYS A 303 -9.85 16.57 -25.14
N ALA A 304 -9.50 15.31 -24.93
CA ALA A 304 -9.62 14.26 -25.96
C ALA A 304 -11.08 14.05 -26.38
N PHE A 305 -12.01 14.04 -25.42
CA PHE A 305 -13.43 13.90 -25.69
C PHE A 305 -14.00 15.09 -26.49
N LEU A 306 -13.65 16.32 -26.12
CA LEU A 306 -14.07 17.54 -26.84
C LEU A 306 -13.49 17.62 -28.25
N ALA A 307 -12.22 17.21 -28.44
CA ALA A 307 -11.61 17.15 -29.76
C ALA A 307 -12.36 16.18 -30.69
N TYR A 308 -12.75 15.00 -30.17
CA TYR A 308 -13.57 14.05 -30.90
C TYR A 308 -14.95 14.63 -31.28
N GLU A 309 -15.62 15.34 -30.36
CA GLU A 309 -16.91 15.98 -30.66
C GLU A 309 -16.78 17.07 -31.74
N GLY A 310 -15.76 17.92 -31.65
CA GLY A 310 -15.51 18.98 -32.63
C GLY A 310 -15.18 18.47 -34.04
N CYS A 311 -14.55 17.31 -34.18
CA CYS A 311 -14.31 16.69 -35.48
C CYS A 311 -15.58 16.15 -36.15
N ARG A 312 -16.59 15.73 -35.36
CA ARG A 312 -17.81 15.10 -35.88
C ARG A 312 -18.85 16.14 -36.35
N ASP A 313 -18.90 17.30 -35.72
CA ASP A 313 -19.78 18.41 -36.14
C ASP A 313 -19.34 19.04 -37.48
N GLY A 314 -18.09 18.81 -37.92
CA GLY A 314 -17.59 19.20 -39.23
C GLY A 314 -18.04 18.31 -40.40
N GLU A 315 -18.48 17.07 -40.13
CA GLU A 315 -18.88 16.12 -41.18
C GLU A 315 -20.39 16.14 -41.51
N GLY A 316 -21.19 16.94 -40.80
CA GLY A 316 -22.63 17.13 -41.05
C GLY A 316 -22.98 18.23 -42.07
N GLY A 317 -21.98 18.77 -42.78
CA GLY A 317 -22.08 19.99 -43.60
C GLY A 317 -22.31 19.79 -45.11
N THR A 318 -22.82 18.66 -45.60
CA THR A 318 -23.29 18.54 -46.99
C THR A 318 -24.80 18.72 -47.05
N ARG A 319 -25.23 19.99 -47.03
CA ARG A 319 -26.57 20.35 -47.51
C ARG A 319 -26.63 20.08 -49.01
N GLY A 320 -27.34 19.01 -49.36
CA GLY A 320 -27.99 18.92 -50.65
C GLY A 320 -28.97 20.08 -50.83
N TYR A 321 -28.69 20.89 -51.83
CA TYR A 321 -29.62 21.65 -52.67
C TYR A 321 -28.88 21.68 -54.01
N GLY A 322 -29.37 21.19 -55.13
CA GLY A 322 -30.74 21.07 -55.61
C GLY A 322 -30.61 21.40 -57.10
N ALA A 323 -31.09 20.51 -57.95
CA ALA A 323 -31.14 20.73 -59.38
C ALA A 323 -31.97 21.99 -59.68
N GLU A 324 -31.42 22.87 -60.53
CA GLU A 324 -32.07 23.55 -61.65
C GLU A 324 -30.99 24.08 -62.61
#